data_AF-R9K1J7-F1
#
_entry.id   AF-R9K1J7-F1
#
_cell.length_a   1.000
_cell.length_b   1.000
_cell.length_c   1.000
_cell.angle_alpha   90.00
_cell.angle_beta   90.00
_cell.angle_gamma   90.00
#
_symmetry.space_group_name_H-M   'P 1'
#
loop_
_entity.id
_entity.type
_entity.pdbx_description
1 polymer ?
#
loop_
_entity_poly.entity_id
_entity_poly.type
_entity_poly.pdbx_seq_one_letter_code
_entity_poly.pdbx_strand_id
1 'polypeptide(L)'
;MEIYREGKKIILTEQEVFLAYEEQENLYDRENVRENMETYLTAEQYVKLKGNKSFIEEAAFLLRTYLDKNNMTYESAIAEAIKDAAESVKTEEERQDD
;
A
#
# COMPACT_ATOMS: atom_id res chain seq x y z
N MET A 1 -7.92 -21.34 12.67
CA MET A 1 -7.28 -21.94 11.47
C MET A 1 -6.19 -22.90 11.92
N GLU A 2 -6.00 -24.04 11.25
CA GLU A 2 -4.93 -24.98 11.59
C GLU A 2 -3.83 -24.92 10.53
N ILE A 3 -2.57 -24.73 10.96
CA ILE A 3 -1.41 -24.77 10.07
C ILE A 3 -0.35 -25.73 10.61
N TYR A 4 0.45 -26.28 9.70
CA TYR A 4 1.60 -27.11 10.05
C TYR A 4 2.87 -26.37 9.67
N ARG A 5 3.70 -26.05 10.68
CA ARG A 5 5.01 -25.41 10.48
C ARG A 5 6.08 -26.27 11.12
N GLU A 6 7.10 -26.66 10.34
CA GLU A 6 8.19 -27.54 10.78
C GLU A 6 7.69 -28.85 11.42
N GLY A 7 6.60 -29.42 10.89
CA GLY A 7 5.99 -30.64 11.41
C GLY A 7 5.20 -30.48 12.71
N LYS A 8 5.07 -29.27 13.26
CA LYS A 8 4.25 -28.97 14.43
C LYS A 8 2.90 -28.40 14.02
N LYS A 9 1.84 -28.91 14.65
CA LYS A 9 0.49 -28.35 14.53
C LYS A 9 0.41 -27.06 15.34
N ILE A 10 0.03 -25.96 14.69
CA ILE A 10 -0.26 -24.68 15.32
C ILE A 10 -1.73 -24.37 15.06
N ILE A 11 -2.47 -24.07 16.14
CA ILE A 11 -3.85 -23.63 16.07
C ILE A 11 -3.82 -22.12 16.28
N LEU A 12 -4.15 -21.36 15.23
CA LEU A 12 -4.26 -19.91 15.32
C LEU A 12 -5.59 -19.54 15.98
N THR A 13 -5.53 -18.61 16.92
CA THR A 13 -6.68 -17.90 17.47
C THR A 13 -7.36 -17.07 16.37
N GLU A 14 -8.62 -16.69 16.60
CA GLU A 14 -9.34 -15.81 15.66
C GLU A 14 -8.62 -14.48 15.47
N GLN A 15 -8.04 -13.92 16.53
CA GLN A 15 -7.24 -12.69 16.47
C GLN A 15 -5.98 -12.86 15.62
N GLU A 16 -5.24 -13.96 15.77
CA GLU A 16 -4.04 -14.21 14.95
C GLU A 16 -4.39 -14.42 13.47
N VAL A 17 -5.53 -15.06 13.18
CA VAL A 17 -6.02 -15.20 11.80
C VAL A 17 -6.37 -13.83 11.20
N PHE A 18 -7.04 -12.99 11.98
CA PHE A 18 -7.40 -11.64 11.56
C PHE A 18 -6.17 -10.78 11.26
N LEU A 19 -5.19 -10.75 12.17
CA LEU A 19 -3.95 -9.99 11.99
C LEU A 19 -3.15 -10.49 10.78
N ALA A 20 -3.09 -11.80 10.56
CA ALA A 20 -2.41 -12.36 9.38
C ALA A 20 -3.10 -11.96 8.07
N TYR A 21 -4.44 -11.87 8.08
CA TYR A 21 -5.20 -11.37 6.93
C TYR A 21 -4.87 -9.90 6.65
N GLU A 22 -4.90 -9.03 7.67
CA GLU A 22 -4.55 -7.61 7.52
C GLU A 22 -3.11 -7.42 7.01
N GLU A 23 -2.16 -8.22 7.53
CA GLU A 23 -0.77 -8.18 7.07
C GLU A 23 -0.64 -8.60 5.60
N GLN A 24 -1.31 -9.69 5.21
CA GLN A 24 -1.30 -10.17 3.83
C GLN A 24 -1.96 -9.16 2.88
N GLU A 25 -3.04 -8.54 3.30
CA GLU A 25 -3.74 -7.50 2.54
C GLU A 25 -2.84 -6.28 2.34
N ASN A 26 -2.17 -5.80 3.39
CA ASN A 26 -1.23 -4.69 3.29
C ASN A 26 -0.01 -5.03 2.40
N LEU A 27 0.50 -6.27 2.45
CA LEU A 27 1.54 -6.75 1.55
C LEU A 27 1.06 -6.68 0.09
N TYR A 28 -0.14 -7.19 -0.19
CA TYR A 28 -0.73 -7.17 -1.51
C TYR A 28 -0.90 -5.74 -2.05
N ASP A 29 -1.42 -4.82 -1.23
CA ASP A 29 -1.63 -3.43 -1.63
C ASP A 29 -0.30 -2.72 -1.97
N ARG A 30 0.75 -2.95 -1.17
CA ARG A 30 2.09 -2.38 -1.45
C ARG A 30 2.69 -2.92 -2.74
N GLU A 31 2.55 -4.21 -3.03
CA GLU A 31 3.04 -4.76 -4.30
C GLU A 31 2.25 -4.19 -5.48
N ASN A 32 0.93 -4.07 -5.38
CA ASN A 32 0.12 -3.45 -6.43
C ASN A 32 0.52 -2.00 -6.71
N VAL A 33 0.80 -1.21 -5.66
CA VAL A 33 1.33 0.14 -5.84
C VAL A 33 2.64 0.12 -6.64
N ARG A 34 3.57 -0.78 -6.30
CA ARG A 34 4.85 -0.89 -7.03
C ARG A 34 4.67 -1.29 -8.48
N GLU A 35 3.77 -2.22 -8.75
CA GLU A 35 3.50 -2.69 -10.11
C GLU A 35 2.81 -1.64 -10.98
N ASN A 36 2.05 -0.71 -10.38
CA ASN A 36 1.23 0.25 -11.12
C ASN A 36 1.79 1.67 -11.15
N MET A 37 2.76 2.02 -10.30
CA MET A 37 3.22 3.39 -10.17
C MET A 37 3.85 3.99 -11.44
N GLU A 38 4.48 3.19 -12.30
CA GLU A 38 5.02 3.67 -13.58
C GLU A 38 3.92 4.15 -14.55
N THR A 39 2.70 3.60 -14.41
CA THR A 39 1.54 3.99 -15.22
C THR A 39 0.99 5.37 -14.85
N TYR A 40 1.08 5.75 -13.57
CA TYR A 40 0.38 6.93 -13.04
C TYR A 40 1.31 8.08 -12.64
N LEU A 41 2.61 7.83 -12.58
CA LEU A 41 3.62 8.85 -12.29
C LEU A 41 4.34 9.28 -13.57
N THR A 42 4.87 10.51 -13.55
CA THR A 42 5.86 10.90 -14.56
C THR A 42 7.17 10.11 -14.37
N ALA A 43 8.00 10.02 -15.40
CA ALA A 43 9.29 9.31 -15.31
C ALA A 43 10.20 9.85 -14.19
N GLU A 44 10.19 11.17 -13.96
CA GLU A 44 10.93 11.82 -12.89
C GLU A 44 10.41 11.41 -11.51
N GLN A 45 9.09 11.50 -11.30
CA GLN A 45 8.45 11.06 -10.06
C GLN A 45 8.70 9.58 -9.80
N TYR A 46 8.56 8.73 -10.82
CA TYR A 46 8.80 7.29 -10.68
C TYR A 46 10.22 6.99 -10.21
N VAL A 47 11.24 7.58 -10.84
CA VAL A 47 12.65 7.36 -10.45
C VAL A 47 12.89 7.75 -9.00
N LYS A 48 12.29 8.85 -8.55
CA LYS A 48 12.40 9.36 -7.17
C LYS A 48 11.65 8.48 -6.16
N LEU A 49 10.44 8.03 -6.50
CA LEU A 49 9.51 7.41 -5.57
C LEU A 49 9.57 5.87 -5.54
N LYS A 50 10.11 5.20 -6.57
CA LYS A 50 10.14 3.72 -6.65
C LYS A 50 10.83 3.01 -5.47
N GLY A 51 11.74 3.69 -4.79
CA GLY A 51 12.42 3.20 -3.59
C GLY A 51 11.95 3.84 -2.28
N ASN A 52 11.01 4.80 -2.33
CA ASN A 52 10.55 5.53 -1.17
C ASN A 52 9.50 4.69 -0.42
N LYS A 53 9.91 4.15 0.74
CA LYS A 53 9.03 3.30 1.56
C LYS A 53 7.82 4.05 2.09
N SER A 54 7.99 5.28 2.56
CA SER A 54 6.89 6.08 3.11
C SER A 54 5.82 6.35 2.05
N PHE A 55 6.24 6.70 0.82
CA PHE A 55 5.33 6.84 -0.31
C PHE A 55 4.54 5.56 -0.60
N ILE A 56 5.22 4.40 -0.63
CA ILE A 56 4.57 3.11 -0.92
C ILE A 56 3.58 2.74 0.19
N GLU A 57 3.95 2.99 1.45
CA GLU A 57 3.08 2.74 2.61
C GLU A 57 1.86 3.65 2.61
N GLU A 58 2.03 4.94 2.30
CA GLU A 58 0.93 5.91 2.21
C GLU A 58 0.00 5.59 1.04
N ALA A 59 0.54 5.30 -0.15
CA ALA A 59 -0.25 4.90 -1.31
C ALA A 59 -1.04 3.60 -1.04
N ALA A 60 -0.44 2.61 -0.37
CA ALA A 60 -1.16 1.38 -0.01
C ALA A 60 -2.29 1.65 1.01
N PHE A 61 -2.05 2.53 1.98
CA PHE A 61 -3.07 2.96 2.94
C PHE A 61 -4.23 3.71 2.26
N LEU A 62 -3.93 4.62 1.33
CA LEU A 62 -4.93 5.35 0.56
C LEU A 62 -5.73 4.42 -0.34
N LEU A 63 -5.08 3.46 -1.02
CA LEU A 63 -5.74 2.44 -1.83
C LEU A 63 -6.82 1.70 -1.02
N ARG A 64 -6.44 1.22 0.17
CA ARG A 64 -7.37 0.51 1.05
C ARG A 64 -8.52 1.40 1.51
N THR A 65 -8.22 2.64 1.86
CA THR A 65 -9.22 3.64 2.23
C THR A 65 -10.22 3.88 1.09
N TYR A 66 -9.74 4.01 -0.14
CA TYR A 66 -10.56 4.27 -1.31
C TYR A 66 -11.45 3.09 -1.69
N LEU A 67 -10.93 1.86 -1.56
CA LEU A 67 -11.71 0.64 -1.76
C LEU A 67 -12.79 0.48 -0.68
N ASP A 68 -12.40 0.52 0.59
CA ASP A 68 -13.27 0.09 1.69
C ASP A 68 -14.24 1.19 2.15
N LYS A 69 -13.78 2.46 2.19
CA LYS A 69 -14.58 3.57 2.73
C LYS A 69 -15.24 4.39 1.64
N ASN A 70 -14.55 4.60 0.52
CA ASN A 70 -15.07 5.41 -0.57
C ASN A 70 -15.81 4.58 -1.63
N ASN A 71 -15.79 3.23 -1.53
CA ASN A 71 -16.41 2.30 -2.48
C ASN A 71 -15.97 2.55 -3.93
N MET A 72 -14.72 2.97 -4.13
CA MET A 72 -14.17 3.19 -5.46
C MET A 72 -13.92 1.86 -6.17
N THR A 73 -13.97 1.88 -7.50
CA THR A 73 -13.48 0.75 -8.28
C THR A 73 -11.96 0.64 -8.12
N TYR A 74 -11.43 -0.58 -8.26
CA TYR A 74 -10.01 -0.83 -8.11
C TYR A 74 -9.16 0.06 -9.03
N GLU A 75 -9.52 0.18 -10.30
CA GLU A 75 -8.80 0.99 -11.30
C GLU A 75 -8.73 2.47 -10.91
N SER A 76 -9.82 3.04 -10.38
CA SER A 76 -9.82 4.43 -9.91
C SER A 76 -9.05 4.58 -8.61
N ALA A 77 -9.23 3.65 -7.67
CA ALA A 77 -8.58 3.69 -6.36
C ALA A 77 -7.05 3.61 -6.46
N ILE A 78 -6.50 2.70 -7.27
CA ILE A 78 -5.04 2.57 -7.44
C ILE A 78 -4.44 3.81 -8.10
N ALA A 79 -5.14 4.38 -9.09
CA ALA A 79 -4.69 5.58 -9.78
C ALA A 79 -4.67 6.81 -8.87
N GLU A 80 -5.73 7.02 -8.08
CA GLU A 80 -5.83 8.16 -7.16
C GLU A 80 -4.86 8.01 -5.99
N ALA A 81 -4.78 6.82 -5.38
CA ALA A 81 -3.87 6.58 -4.24
C ALA A 81 -2.40 6.87 -4.57
N ILE A 82 -1.95 6.49 -5.77
CA ILE A 82 -0.57 6.75 -6.23
C ILE A 82 -0.33 8.24 -6.48
N LYS A 83 -1.30 8.95 -7.06
CA LYS A 83 -1.17 10.39 -7.36
C LYS A 83 -1.18 11.22 -6.08
N ASP A 84 -2.12 10.95 -5.19
CA ASP A 84 -2.29 11.69 -3.95
C ASP A 84 -1.07 11.51 -3.04
N ALA A 85 -0.59 10.26 -2.88
CA ALA A 85 0.63 10.01 -2.11
C ALA A 85 1.87 10.72 -2.71
N ALA A 86 1.97 10.82 -4.03
CA ALA A 86 3.06 11.54 -4.68
C ALA A 86 2.98 13.06 -4.44
N GLU A 87 1.77 13.60 -4.35
CA GLU A 87 1.52 15.02 -4.05
C GLU A 87 1.78 15.35 -2.57
N SER A 88 1.45 14.43 -1.65
CA SER A 88 1.82 14.52 -0.23
C SER A 88 3.33 14.68 -0.05
N VAL A 89 4.12 13.82 -0.69
CA VAL A 89 5.60 13.86 -0.60
C VAL A 89 6.17 15.18 -1.09
N LYS A 90 5.66 15.68 -2.23
CA LYS A 90 6.10 16.97 -2.78
C LYS A 90 5.84 18.12 -1.79
N THR A 91 4.65 18.13 -1.19
CA THR A 91 4.24 19.15 -0.21
C THR A 91 5.06 19.08 1.09
N GLU A 92 5.57 17.91 1.47
CA GLU A 92 6.46 17.76 2.62
C GLU A 92 7.87 18.27 2.36
N GLU A 93 8.40 18.06 1.14
CA GLU A 93 9.71 18.57 0.74
C GLU A 93 9.73 20.10 0.67
N GLU A 94 8.70 20.70 0.05
CA GLU A 94 8.57 22.17 -0.03
C GLU A 94 8.52 22.83 1.36
N ARG A 95 8.00 22.14 2.39
CA ARG A 95 7.94 22.63 3.77
C ARG A 95 9.27 22.52 4.55
N GLN A 96 10.24 21.76 4.05
CA GLN A 96 11.55 21.59 4.70
C GLN A 96 12.60 22.56 4.18
N ASP A 97 12.33 23.21 3.05
CA ASP A 97 13.24 24.17 2.39
C ASP A 97 12.99 25.65 2.79
N ASP A 98 11.96 25.92 3.60
CA ASP A 98 11.60 27.24 4.19
C ASP A 98 12.14 27.43 5.62
#